data_AF-A0A4Y2DGH1-F1
#
_entry.id   AF-A0A4Y2DGH1-F1
#
_cell.length_a   1.000
_cell.length_b   1.000
_cell.length_c   1.000
_cell.angle_alpha   90.00
_cell.angle_beta   90.00
_cell.angle_gamma   90.00
#
_symmetry.space_group_name_H-M   'P 1'
#
loop_
_entity.id
_entity.type
_entity.pdbx_description
1 polymer ?
#
loop_
_entity_poly.entity_id
_entity_poly.type
_entity_poly.pdbx_seq_one_letter_code
_entity_poly.pdbx_strand_id
1 'polypeptide(L)'
;MDLKLCEFYFETISKLIGKENRRENLKQIRLYLNRFPSSPDSSNFSSKTRKGKERRLLRETLCYRIAYIYRNSLCISSAVVHHFENVLNQNANHIRQLWQKNCILRICSLGGGSPSDVVAIVKVLESNLAARVSGDMQVTIVDMNGSWKSTCITVLQSLERFKHSNGMISFIEADISSFGDEVTNAIQNAHIVSMVKFISESQGGTRKKMAEFRKNLFQKVCELVQPGSLFLLLDCPQNGLVDICGGDTGLIPESRTVCNEPEHSHKLDSAALQRHSRLYDKLFRSANYNSSLELFARVWIKTEEPPLTDSVFLKAICGKYEDFKKRLILKKKARSSQLQRSGDSATKNWKQLFATEMKDSGWNRKKIRKAITAVEREVIEKSKK
;
A
#
# COMPACT_ATOMS: atom_id res chain seq x y z
N MET A 1 -2.40 -19.62 2.47
CA MET A 1 -3.25 -18.69 3.25
C MET A 1 -4.59 -18.44 2.56
N ASP A 2 -4.60 -18.25 1.24
CA ASP A 2 -5.78 -17.84 0.45
C ASP A 2 -7.04 -18.71 0.62
N LEU A 3 -6.91 -20.04 0.72
CA LEU A 3 -8.06 -20.91 1.01
C LEU A 3 -8.75 -20.55 2.33
N LYS A 4 -7.97 -20.23 3.38
CA LYS A 4 -8.52 -19.79 4.67
C LYS A 4 -9.20 -18.42 4.56
N LEU A 5 -8.65 -17.53 3.73
CA LEU A 5 -9.29 -16.24 3.45
C LEU A 5 -10.61 -16.41 2.68
N CYS A 6 -10.69 -17.39 1.76
CA CYS A 6 -11.93 -17.72 1.06
C CYS A 6 -13.06 -18.10 2.04
N GLU A 7 -12.78 -19.03 2.96
CA GLU A 7 -13.77 -19.41 3.99
C GLU A 7 -14.15 -18.22 4.86
N PHE A 8 -13.15 -17.49 5.34
CA PHE A 8 -13.35 -16.34 6.22
C PHE A 8 -14.30 -15.30 5.59
N TYR A 9 -14.05 -14.89 4.35
CA TYR A 9 -14.90 -13.92 3.68
C TYR A 9 -16.27 -14.48 3.32
N PHE A 10 -16.38 -15.77 3.03
CA PHE A 10 -17.67 -16.41 2.77
C PHE A 10 -18.56 -16.44 4.02
N GLU A 11 -18.00 -16.83 5.16
CA GLU A 11 -18.70 -16.83 6.44
C GLU A 11 -19.09 -15.41 6.86
N THR A 12 -18.16 -14.47 6.74
CA THR A 12 -18.37 -13.06 7.08
C THR A 12 -19.48 -12.44 6.21
N ILE A 13 -19.45 -12.67 4.89
CA ILE A 13 -20.51 -12.19 3.99
C ILE A 13 -21.85 -12.86 4.31
N SER A 14 -21.84 -14.16 4.59
CA SER A 14 -23.06 -14.89 4.98
C SER A 14 -23.68 -14.32 6.26
N LYS A 15 -22.85 -13.89 7.23
CA LYS A 15 -23.28 -13.20 8.44
C LYS A 15 -23.83 -11.80 8.13
N LEU A 16 -23.15 -11.01 7.32
CA LEU A 16 -23.56 -9.65 6.92
C LEU A 16 -24.88 -9.62 6.14
N ILE A 17 -25.14 -10.63 5.30
CA ILE A 17 -26.41 -10.73 4.57
C ILE A 17 -27.59 -10.91 5.54
N GLY A 18 -27.34 -11.49 6.71
CA GLY A 18 -28.36 -11.80 7.71
C GLY A 18 -29.27 -12.96 7.29
N LYS A 19 -30.08 -13.44 8.25
CA LYS A 19 -31.18 -14.38 7.99
C LYS A 19 -32.44 -13.62 7.57
N GLU A 20 -32.70 -12.51 8.24
CA GLU A 20 -33.80 -11.59 7.92
C GLU A 20 -33.52 -10.90 6.57
N ASN A 21 -34.53 -10.86 5.71
CA ASN A 21 -34.44 -10.24 4.37
C ASN A 21 -33.36 -10.83 3.45
N ARG A 22 -32.84 -12.03 3.73
CA ARG A 22 -31.77 -12.68 2.95
C ARG A 22 -32.03 -12.67 1.44
N ARG A 23 -33.26 -12.98 1.01
CA ARG A 23 -33.64 -13.02 -0.41
C ARG A 23 -33.54 -11.66 -1.08
N GLU A 24 -34.02 -10.60 -0.42
CA GLU A 24 -33.97 -9.24 -0.96
C GLU A 24 -32.54 -8.70 -0.93
N ASN A 25 -31.80 -8.90 0.16
CA ASN A 25 -30.38 -8.54 0.23
C ASN A 25 -29.57 -9.19 -0.89
N LEU A 26 -29.76 -10.50 -1.14
CA LEU A 26 -29.09 -11.20 -2.25
C LEU A 26 -29.47 -10.61 -3.61
N LYS A 27 -30.73 -10.25 -3.83
CA LYS A 27 -31.19 -9.60 -5.06
C LYS A 27 -30.49 -8.25 -5.25
N GLN A 28 -30.45 -7.41 -4.21
CA GLN A 28 -29.78 -6.11 -4.25
C GLN A 28 -28.27 -6.25 -4.47
N ILE A 29 -27.60 -7.16 -3.77
CA ILE A 29 -26.16 -7.43 -3.95
C ILE A 29 -25.89 -7.83 -5.41
N ARG A 30 -26.69 -8.72 -6.02
CA ARG A 30 -26.53 -9.07 -7.44
C ARG A 30 -26.71 -7.87 -8.36
N LEU A 31 -27.65 -6.96 -8.06
CA LEU A 31 -27.79 -5.72 -8.81
C LEU A 31 -26.53 -4.85 -8.71
N TYR A 32 -25.92 -4.73 -7.53
CA TYR A 32 -24.63 -4.05 -7.35
C TYR A 32 -23.50 -4.73 -8.14
N LEU A 33 -23.43 -6.06 -8.09
CA LEU A 33 -22.45 -6.86 -8.81
C LEU A 33 -22.61 -6.80 -10.34
N ASN A 34 -23.77 -6.40 -10.84
CA ASN A 34 -23.96 -6.18 -12.28
C ASN A 34 -23.78 -4.71 -12.66
N ARG A 35 -24.19 -3.77 -11.80
CA ARG A 35 -24.24 -2.33 -12.12
C ARG A 35 -22.90 -1.61 -12.00
N PHE A 36 -22.02 -2.06 -11.10
CA PHE A 36 -20.70 -1.48 -10.91
C PHE A 36 -19.70 -2.48 -11.49
N PRO A 37 -19.08 -2.30 -12.65
CA PRO A 37 -18.05 -3.25 -13.11
C PRO A 37 -16.84 -3.26 -12.16
N SER A 38 -16.07 -4.35 -12.19
CA SER A 38 -14.91 -4.58 -11.29
C SER A 38 -13.78 -3.55 -11.43
N SER A 39 -13.84 -2.67 -12.43
CA SER A 39 -12.80 -1.66 -12.68
C SER A 39 -12.91 -0.48 -11.69
N PRO A 40 -11.86 -0.25 -10.86
CA PRO A 40 -11.75 0.93 -9.99
C PRO A 40 -11.72 2.25 -10.79
N ASP A 41 -11.39 2.20 -12.08
CA ASP A 41 -11.26 3.36 -12.97
C ASP A 41 -12.61 3.91 -13.45
N SER A 42 -13.72 3.24 -13.13
CA SER A 42 -15.07 3.78 -13.36
C SER A 42 -15.44 4.94 -12.42
N SER A 43 -14.48 5.49 -11.68
CA SER A 43 -14.59 6.59 -10.73
C SER A 43 -14.64 7.99 -11.35
N ASN A 44 -14.44 8.15 -12.66
CA ASN A 44 -14.45 9.43 -13.37
C ASN A 44 -15.80 10.17 -13.43
N PHE A 45 -16.80 9.80 -12.62
CA PHE A 45 -18.10 10.48 -12.64
C PHE A 45 -18.11 11.67 -11.70
N SER A 46 -18.28 12.86 -12.27
CA SER A 46 -18.46 14.11 -11.53
C SER A 46 -19.59 13.98 -10.50
N SER A 47 -19.20 14.12 -9.22
CA SER A 47 -20.09 14.11 -8.05
C SER A 47 -21.20 15.16 -8.10
N LYS A 48 -21.07 16.16 -8.99
CA LYS A 48 -22.06 17.22 -9.19
C LYS A 48 -23.26 16.80 -10.02
N THR A 49 -23.19 15.67 -10.74
CA THR A 49 -24.32 15.18 -11.53
C THR A 49 -25.35 14.48 -10.65
N ARG A 50 -26.64 14.51 -11.04
CA ARG A 50 -27.72 13.74 -10.37
C ARG A 50 -27.36 12.25 -10.24
N LYS A 51 -26.76 11.67 -11.29
CA LYS A 51 -26.25 10.29 -11.31
C LYS A 51 -25.10 10.07 -10.30
N GLY A 52 -24.27 11.08 -10.07
CA GLY A 52 -23.20 11.05 -9.05
C GLY A 52 -23.75 11.00 -7.63
N LYS A 53 -24.77 11.82 -7.32
CA LYS A 53 -25.46 11.80 -6.02
C LYS A 53 -26.14 10.46 -5.75
N GLU A 54 -26.89 9.92 -6.72
CA GLU A 54 -27.53 8.61 -6.61
C GLU A 54 -26.50 7.51 -6.35
N ARG A 55 -25.39 7.49 -7.09
CA ARG A 55 -24.31 6.52 -6.85
C ARG A 55 -23.67 6.65 -5.47
N ARG A 56 -23.52 7.87 -4.95
CA ARG A 56 -23.00 8.08 -3.58
C ARG A 56 -23.93 7.46 -2.54
N LEU A 57 -25.24 7.75 -2.62
CA LEU A 57 -26.24 7.14 -1.74
C LEU A 57 -26.24 5.61 -1.84
N LEU A 58 -26.11 5.08 -3.05
CA LEU A 58 -26.00 3.65 -3.29
C LEU A 58 -24.76 3.03 -2.62
N ARG A 59 -23.63 3.75 -2.55
CA ARG A 59 -22.39 3.31 -1.88
C ARG A 59 -22.51 3.27 -0.35
N GLU A 60 -23.48 3.97 0.22
CA GLU A 60 -23.77 3.99 1.65
C GLU A 60 -24.67 2.81 2.10
N THR A 61 -25.10 1.97 1.15
CA THR A 61 -25.91 0.78 1.47
C THR A 61 -25.07 -0.41 1.92
N LEU A 62 -25.62 -1.23 2.82
CA LEU A 62 -24.99 -2.48 3.25
C LEU A 62 -24.74 -3.44 2.07
N CYS A 63 -25.70 -3.54 1.14
CA CYS A 63 -25.57 -4.41 -0.02
C CYS A 63 -24.41 -4.01 -0.95
N TYR A 64 -24.15 -2.70 -1.12
CA TYR A 64 -22.95 -2.25 -1.84
C TYR A 64 -21.67 -2.66 -1.11
N ARG A 65 -21.59 -2.46 0.21
CA ARG A 65 -20.41 -2.85 1.01
C ARG A 65 -20.13 -4.35 0.95
N ILE A 66 -21.18 -5.18 1.01
CA ILE A 66 -21.06 -6.64 0.82
C ILE A 66 -20.55 -6.97 -0.57
N ALA A 67 -21.11 -6.34 -1.62
CA ALA A 67 -20.65 -6.52 -2.99
C ALA A 67 -19.18 -6.11 -3.18
N TYR A 68 -18.75 -5.04 -2.50
CA TYR A 68 -17.36 -4.60 -2.51
C TYR A 68 -16.44 -5.63 -1.83
N ILE A 69 -16.80 -6.14 -0.65
CA ILE A 69 -16.03 -7.16 0.07
C ILE A 69 -15.89 -8.42 -0.79
N TYR A 70 -17.01 -8.91 -1.34
CA TYR A 70 -17.02 -10.10 -2.20
C TYR A 70 -16.00 -9.99 -3.34
N ARG A 71 -15.94 -8.83 -3.99
CA ARG A 71 -15.08 -8.62 -5.15
C ARG A 71 -13.63 -8.42 -4.84
N ASN A 72 -13.34 -7.65 -3.79
CA ASN A 72 -12.02 -7.06 -3.60
C ASN A 72 -11.26 -7.72 -2.45
N SER A 73 -11.94 -8.04 -1.36
CA SER A 73 -11.27 -8.33 -0.10
C SER A 73 -10.37 -9.57 -0.17
N LEU A 74 -10.78 -10.64 -0.86
CA LEU A 74 -9.93 -11.83 -1.00
C LEU A 74 -8.59 -11.51 -1.68
N CYS A 75 -8.62 -10.83 -2.84
CA CYS A 75 -7.40 -10.51 -3.58
C CYS A 75 -6.54 -9.46 -2.87
N ILE A 76 -7.17 -8.47 -2.22
CA ILE A 76 -6.46 -7.46 -1.42
C ILE A 76 -5.77 -8.13 -0.23
N SER A 77 -6.48 -8.95 0.54
CA SER A 77 -5.89 -9.65 1.67
C SER A 77 -4.79 -10.60 1.26
N SER A 78 -4.95 -11.33 0.15
CA SER A 78 -3.90 -12.21 -0.38
C SER A 78 -2.63 -11.43 -0.75
N ALA A 79 -2.76 -10.26 -1.39
CA ALA A 79 -1.62 -9.39 -1.69
C ALA A 79 -0.95 -8.88 -0.39
N VAL A 80 -1.74 -8.44 0.59
CA VAL A 80 -1.22 -8.00 1.89
C VAL A 80 -0.51 -9.15 2.62
N VAL A 81 -1.07 -10.37 2.62
CA VAL A 81 -0.42 -11.56 3.16
C VAL A 81 0.94 -11.76 2.52
N HIS A 82 1.01 -11.75 1.17
CA HIS A 82 2.25 -11.97 0.43
C HIS A 82 3.35 -10.99 0.84
N HIS A 83 3.09 -9.69 0.76
CA HIS A 83 4.11 -8.69 1.08
C HIS A 83 4.41 -8.61 2.58
N PHE A 84 3.42 -8.80 3.45
CA PHE A 84 3.63 -8.73 4.89
C PHE A 84 4.37 -9.97 5.45
N GLU A 85 4.13 -11.16 4.88
CA GLU A 85 4.94 -12.36 5.16
C GLU A 85 6.40 -12.15 4.76
N ASN A 86 6.67 -11.54 3.59
CA ASN A 86 8.05 -11.21 3.18
C ASN A 86 8.73 -10.27 4.19
N VAL A 87 8.01 -9.26 4.68
CA VAL A 87 8.52 -8.35 5.72
C VAL A 87 8.80 -9.09 7.02
N LEU A 88 7.88 -9.96 7.45
CA LEU A 88 8.04 -10.75 8.67
C LEU A 88 9.21 -11.73 8.57
N ASN A 89 9.42 -12.38 7.43
CA ASN A 89 10.55 -13.28 7.25
C ASN A 89 11.90 -12.57 7.44
N GLN A 90 11.97 -11.29 7.07
CA GLN A 90 13.17 -10.47 7.22
C GLN A 90 13.27 -9.76 8.59
N ASN A 91 12.14 -9.49 9.25
CA ASN A 91 12.06 -8.62 10.43
C ASN A 91 11.21 -9.19 11.57
N ALA A 92 11.05 -10.52 11.65
CA ALA A 92 10.22 -11.18 12.65
C ALA A 92 10.61 -10.79 14.08
N ASN A 93 11.91 -10.65 14.36
CA ASN A 93 12.40 -10.28 15.69
C ASN A 93 11.98 -8.85 16.06
N HIS A 94 12.00 -7.91 15.12
CA HIS A 94 11.56 -6.53 15.35
C HIS A 94 10.09 -6.47 15.72
N ILE A 95 9.22 -7.11 14.92
CA ILE A 95 7.77 -7.15 15.19
C ILE A 95 7.46 -7.90 16.48
N ARG A 96 8.19 -8.99 16.76
CA ARG A 96 8.06 -9.72 18.03
C ARG A 96 8.42 -8.85 19.23
N GLN A 97 9.55 -8.13 19.17
CA GLN A 97 10.00 -7.24 20.24
C GLN A 97 8.99 -6.10 20.46
N LEU A 98 8.47 -5.49 19.38
CA LEU A 98 7.41 -4.48 19.47
C LEU A 98 6.19 -5.02 20.21
N TRP A 99 5.75 -6.24 19.88
CA TRP A 99 4.58 -6.84 20.51
C TRP A 99 4.82 -7.19 21.97
N GLN A 100 5.96 -7.82 22.28
CA GLN A 100 6.32 -8.21 23.65
C GLN A 100 6.53 -7.00 24.56
N LYS A 101 7.18 -5.94 24.07
CA LYS A 101 7.45 -4.73 24.86
C LYS A 101 6.17 -3.99 25.26
N ASN A 102 5.17 -3.98 24.39
CA ASN A 102 3.96 -3.17 24.59
C ASN A 102 2.77 -3.95 25.15
N CYS A 103 2.84 -5.29 25.20
CA CYS A 103 1.75 -6.23 25.52
C CYS A 103 0.53 -6.18 24.58
N ILE A 104 0.26 -5.04 23.94
CA ILE A 104 -0.82 -4.80 22.99
C ILE A 104 -0.24 -4.28 21.69
N LEU A 105 -0.40 -5.04 20.61
CA LEU A 105 0.00 -4.61 19.28
C LEU A 105 -1.12 -3.79 18.62
N ARG A 106 -0.95 -2.47 18.64
CA ARG A 106 -1.82 -1.49 17.96
C ARG A 106 -1.58 -1.42 16.45
N ILE A 107 -2.65 -1.58 15.67
CA ILE A 107 -2.70 -1.51 14.20
C ILE A 107 -3.63 -0.36 13.80
N CYS A 108 -3.20 0.52 12.90
CA CYS A 108 -4.02 1.59 12.34
C CYS A 108 -4.14 1.42 10.81
N SER A 109 -5.36 1.30 10.28
CA SER A 109 -5.61 1.20 8.84
C SER A 109 -6.28 2.47 8.32
N LEU A 110 -5.63 3.11 7.36
CA LEU A 110 -6.06 4.34 6.70
C LEU A 110 -6.80 4.00 5.40
N GLY A 111 -8.07 4.40 5.29
CA GLY A 111 -8.96 3.98 4.21
C GLY A 111 -9.51 2.56 4.38
N GLY A 112 -9.54 2.05 5.61
CA GLY A 112 -9.75 0.64 5.93
C GLY A 112 -11.20 0.17 5.99
N GLY A 113 -12.16 0.78 5.26
CA GLY A 113 -13.58 0.45 5.38
C GLY A 113 -13.93 -1.04 5.25
N SER A 114 -13.22 -1.82 4.41
CA SER A 114 -13.42 -3.27 4.18
C SER A 114 -12.53 -4.20 5.05
N PRO A 115 -11.98 -3.69 6.14
CA PRO A 115 -10.63 -3.92 6.73
C PRO A 115 -9.84 -5.13 6.19
N SER A 116 -9.61 -5.19 4.88
CA SER A 116 -9.03 -6.39 4.23
C SER A 116 -7.54 -6.56 4.55
N ASP A 117 -6.85 -5.44 4.68
CA ASP A 117 -5.45 -5.35 5.11
C ASP A 117 -5.26 -5.79 6.55
N VAL A 118 -6.11 -5.32 7.47
CA VAL A 118 -6.04 -5.72 8.88
C VAL A 118 -6.32 -7.21 9.05
N VAL A 119 -7.34 -7.76 8.36
CA VAL A 119 -7.61 -9.20 8.36
C VAL A 119 -6.36 -9.99 7.95
N ALA A 120 -5.69 -9.58 6.89
CA ALA A 120 -4.46 -10.21 6.43
C ALA A 120 -3.33 -10.11 7.45
N ILE A 121 -3.02 -8.91 7.94
CA ILE A 121 -1.97 -8.68 8.94
C ILE A 121 -2.19 -9.55 10.17
N VAL A 122 -3.41 -9.56 10.72
CA VAL A 122 -3.76 -10.35 11.91
C VAL A 122 -3.57 -11.84 11.64
N LYS A 123 -4.08 -12.36 10.51
CA LYS A 123 -3.92 -13.77 10.14
C LYS A 123 -2.46 -14.20 10.01
N VAL A 124 -1.62 -13.33 9.44
CA VAL A 124 -0.18 -13.61 9.30
C VAL A 124 0.51 -13.59 10.66
N LEU A 125 0.24 -12.60 11.51
CA LEU A 125 0.79 -12.53 12.87
C LEU A 125 0.37 -13.74 13.72
N GLU A 126 -0.89 -14.16 13.61
CA GLU A 126 -1.41 -15.35 14.30
C GLU A 126 -0.71 -16.63 13.86
N SER A 127 -0.49 -16.77 12.55
CA SER A 127 0.11 -17.99 12.00
C SER A 127 1.62 -18.08 12.26
N ASN A 128 2.32 -16.94 12.38
CA ASN A 128 3.78 -16.92 12.45
C ASN A 128 4.34 -16.59 13.84
N LEU A 129 3.61 -15.83 14.67
CA LEU A 129 4.14 -15.29 15.93
C LEU A 129 3.31 -15.63 17.17
N ALA A 130 2.01 -15.92 17.05
CA ALA A 130 1.14 -16.03 18.24
C ALA A 130 1.54 -17.16 19.22
N ALA A 131 2.13 -18.26 18.74
CA ALA A 131 2.62 -19.31 19.64
C ALA A 131 3.81 -18.86 20.52
N ARG A 132 4.44 -17.72 20.20
CA ARG A 132 5.67 -17.21 20.85
C ARG A 132 5.47 -15.85 21.52
N VAL A 133 4.26 -15.29 21.45
CA VAL A 133 3.96 -13.97 22.01
C VAL A 133 2.61 -14.01 22.72
N SER A 134 2.63 -13.76 24.03
CA SER A 134 1.44 -13.47 24.82
C SER A 134 1.15 -11.98 24.71
N GLY A 135 0.16 -11.61 23.91
CA GLY A 135 -0.26 -10.22 23.79
C GLY A 135 -1.54 -10.05 23.00
N ASP A 136 -2.23 -8.95 23.29
CA ASP A 136 -3.45 -8.57 22.59
C ASP A 136 -3.14 -7.77 21.32
N MET A 137 -4.16 -7.57 20.51
CA MET A 137 -4.12 -6.66 19.37
C MET A 137 -5.23 -5.64 19.51
N GLN A 138 -4.94 -4.40 19.16
CA GLN A 138 -5.93 -3.34 19.06
C GLN A 138 -5.90 -2.79 17.64
N VAL A 139 -7.08 -2.57 17.06
CA VAL A 139 -7.23 -2.11 15.68
C VAL A 139 -7.98 -0.78 15.69
N THR A 140 -7.44 0.21 15.00
CA THR A 140 -8.13 1.45 14.67
C THR A 140 -8.28 1.56 13.16
N ILE A 141 -9.52 1.74 12.71
CA ILE A 141 -9.83 1.96 11.29
C ILE A 141 -10.21 3.42 11.11
N VAL A 142 -9.56 4.09 10.16
CA VAL A 142 -9.88 5.46 9.77
C VAL A 142 -10.47 5.45 8.38
N ASP A 143 -11.69 5.92 8.22
CA ASP A 143 -12.36 6.00 6.92
C ASP A 143 -13.24 7.25 6.85
N MET A 144 -13.39 7.83 5.66
CA MET A 144 -14.22 9.02 5.48
C MET A 144 -15.72 8.73 5.48
N ASN A 145 -16.12 7.47 5.36
CA ASN A 145 -17.51 7.06 5.24
C ASN A 145 -17.93 6.21 6.44
N GLY A 146 -18.62 6.85 7.40
CA GLY A 146 -19.11 6.21 8.62
C GLY A 146 -20.04 5.02 8.40
N SER A 147 -20.66 4.90 7.23
CA SER A 147 -21.51 3.75 6.91
C SER A 147 -20.74 2.41 6.88
N TRP A 148 -19.41 2.45 6.74
CA TRP A 148 -18.56 1.26 6.85
C TRP A 148 -18.41 0.74 8.27
N LYS A 149 -18.65 1.56 9.32
CA LYS A 149 -18.38 1.21 10.72
C LYS A 149 -18.95 -0.15 11.13
N SER A 150 -20.25 -0.38 10.91
CA SER A 150 -20.90 -1.64 11.30
C SER A 150 -20.40 -2.83 10.50
N THR A 151 -20.11 -2.64 9.21
CA THR A 151 -19.59 -3.69 8.32
C THR A 151 -18.16 -4.07 8.73
N CYS A 152 -17.32 -3.06 8.93
CA CYS A 152 -15.94 -3.19 9.40
C CYS A 152 -15.86 -3.95 10.74
N ILE A 153 -16.64 -3.53 11.74
CA ILE A 153 -16.70 -4.20 13.04
C ILE A 153 -17.13 -5.66 12.87
N THR A 154 -18.15 -5.94 12.04
CA THR A 154 -18.61 -7.31 11.81
C THR A 154 -17.53 -8.18 11.14
N VAL A 155 -16.79 -7.63 10.17
CA VAL A 155 -15.67 -8.33 9.52
C VAL A 155 -14.59 -8.65 10.54
N LEU A 156 -14.14 -7.67 11.32
CA LEU A 156 -13.07 -7.86 12.31
C LEU A 156 -13.50 -8.80 13.44
N GLN A 157 -14.73 -8.70 13.94
CA GLN A 157 -15.28 -9.63 14.94
C GLN A 157 -15.48 -11.06 14.42
N SER A 158 -15.36 -11.29 13.10
CA SER A 158 -15.34 -12.65 12.54
C SER A 158 -13.97 -13.30 12.66
N LEU A 159 -12.93 -12.55 13.06
CA LEU A 159 -11.66 -13.12 13.50
C LEU A 159 -11.81 -13.58 14.95
N GLU A 160 -11.37 -14.80 15.26
CA GLU A 160 -11.55 -15.40 16.59
C GLU A 160 -10.97 -14.51 17.71
N ARG A 161 -9.83 -13.86 17.45
CA ARG A 161 -9.18 -12.93 18.39
C ARG A 161 -9.99 -11.70 18.77
N PHE A 162 -10.96 -11.29 17.95
CA PHE A 162 -11.79 -10.11 18.22
C PHE A 162 -13.26 -10.45 18.52
N LYS A 163 -13.62 -11.74 18.47
CA LYS A 163 -15.00 -12.20 18.62
C LYS A 163 -15.65 -11.82 19.95
N HIS A 164 -14.85 -11.74 21.02
CA HIS A 164 -15.28 -11.40 22.38
C HIS A 164 -14.63 -10.13 22.94
N SER A 165 -13.92 -9.39 22.09
CA SER A 165 -12.98 -8.36 22.51
C SER A 165 -13.60 -6.98 22.37
N ASN A 166 -14.50 -6.64 23.32
CA ASN A 166 -15.08 -5.31 23.38
C ASN A 166 -13.98 -4.26 23.62
N GLY A 167 -13.92 -3.21 22.78
CA GLY A 167 -12.93 -2.14 22.90
C GLY A 167 -11.60 -2.36 22.16
N MET A 168 -11.37 -3.54 21.55
CA MET A 168 -10.17 -3.79 20.74
C MET A 168 -10.30 -3.30 19.30
N ILE A 169 -11.50 -2.90 18.87
CA ILE A 169 -11.77 -2.36 17.53
C ILE A 169 -12.35 -0.95 17.68
N SER A 170 -11.64 0.03 17.12
CA SER A 170 -12.05 1.43 17.03
C SER A 170 -12.29 1.80 15.56
N PHE A 171 -13.29 2.65 15.31
CA PHE A 171 -13.58 3.20 13.99
C PHE A 171 -13.73 4.71 14.09
N ILE A 172 -12.89 5.43 13.36
CA ILE A 172 -12.85 6.90 13.29
C ILE A 172 -13.40 7.30 11.92
N GLU A 173 -14.53 8.00 11.93
CA GLU A 173 -15.06 8.64 10.71
C GLU A 173 -14.37 9.99 10.53
N ALA A 174 -13.41 10.07 9.61
CA ALA A 174 -12.65 11.28 9.38
C ALA A 174 -12.17 11.42 7.93
N ASP A 175 -12.12 12.67 7.46
CA ASP A 175 -11.38 13.01 6.26
C ASP A 175 -9.89 13.01 6.56
N ILE A 176 -9.17 12.04 5.99
CA ILE A 176 -7.72 11.89 6.18
C ILE A 176 -6.95 13.09 5.57
N SER A 177 -7.60 13.94 4.76
CA SER A 177 -6.98 15.17 4.25
C SER A 177 -6.69 16.21 5.34
N SER A 178 -7.47 16.22 6.43
CA SER A 178 -7.38 17.25 7.48
C SER A 178 -6.59 16.82 8.72
N PHE A 179 -6.33 15.51 8.90
CA PHE A 179 -5.57 14.95 10.03
C PHE A 179 -6.01 15.50 11.40
N GLY A 180 -7.31 15.45 11.70
CA GLY A 180 -7.81 15.81 13.04
C GLY A 180 -7.14 15.03 14.17
N ASP A 181 -7.27 15.51 15.40
CA ASP A 181 -6.56 14.98 16.57
C ASP A 181 -6.74 13.47 16.75
N GLU A 182 -7.95 12.95 16.54
CA GLU A 182 -8.21 11.51 16.64
C GLU A 182 -7.41 10.67 15.64
N VAL A 183 -7.32 11.14 14.39
CA VAL A 183 -6.54 10.46 13.32
C VAL A 183 -5.06 10.56 13.62
N THR A 184 -4.61 11.74 14.03
CA THR A 184 -3.21 11.99 14.43
C THR A 184 -2.80 11.06 15.57
N ASN A 185 -3.62 10.98 16.62
CA ASN A 185 -3.40 10.07 17.75
C ASN A 185 -3.44 8.60 17.33
N ALA A 186 -4.35 8.21 16.44
CA ALA A 186 -4.42 6.84 15.94
C ALA A 186 -3.15 6.42 15.18
N ILE A 187 -2.59 7.30 14.36
CA ILE A 187 -1.35 7.03 13.62
C ILE A 187 -0.14 7.02 14.57
N GLN A 188 -0.04 8.02 15.45
CA GLN A 188 1.08 8.13 16.40
C GLN A 188 1.12 6.97 17.39
N ASN A 189 -0.02 6.45 17.84
CA ASN A 189 -0.03 5.34 18.80
C ASN A 189 0.08 3.95 18.14
N ALA A 190 0.10 3.87 16.81
CA ALA A 190 0.14 2.60 16.09
C ALA A 190 1.57 2.05 15.96
N HIS A 191 1.71 0.73 16.12
CA HIS A 191 2.94 0.00 15.82
C HIS A 191 2.99 -0.43 14.35
N ILE A 192 1.82 -0.66 13.75
CA ILE A 192 1.66 -0.98 12.34
C ILE A 192 0.62 -0.01 11.78
N VAL A 193 1.04 0.81 10.82
CA VAL A 193 0.14 1.64 10.03
C VAL A 193 0.03 1.00 8.65
N SER A 194 -1.19 0.81 8.15
CA SER A 194 -1.45 0.31 6.81
C SER A 194 -2.28 1.30 6.00
N MET A 195 -1.98 1.38 4.71
CA MET A 195 -2.74 2.15 3.73
C MET A 195 -2.81 1.31 2.47
N VAL A 196 -3.99 0.80 2.13
CA VAL A 196 -4.15 -0.16 1.02
C VAL A 196 -5.21 0.33 0.04
N LYS A 197 -4.82 0.53 -1.22
CA LYS A 197 -5.64 1.04 -2.33
C LYS A 197 -6.36 2.37 -2.04
N PHE A 198 -5.83 3.16 -1.12
CA PHE A 198 -6.46 4.42 -0.71
C PHE A 198 -6.11 5.58 -1.64
N ILE A 199 -4.84 5.72 -2.02
CA ILE A 199 -4.31 6.88 -2.73
C ILE A 199 -4.75 6.87 -4.20
N SER A 200 -4.82 5.68 -4.82
CA SER A 200 -5.40 5.57 -6.17
C SER A 200 -6.90 5.87 -6.19
N GLU A 201 -7.61 5.56 -5.12
CA GLU A 201 -9.06 5.77 -4.99
C GLU A 201 -9.44 7.20 -4.56
N SER A 202 -8.49 8.00 -4.04
CA SER A 202 -8.75 9.41 -3.69
C SER A 202 -9.14 10.21 -4.94
N GLN A 203 -10.33 10.81 -4.93
CA GLN A 203 -10.89 11.56 -6.08
C GLN A 203 -10.85 13.06 -5.85
N GLY A 204 -10.73 13.83 -6.95
CA GLY A 204 -11.12 15.24 -7.00
C GLY A 204 -10.08 16.19 -7.57
N GLY A 205 -10.52 17.29 -8.19
CA GLY A 205 -9.63 18.35 -8.64
C GLY A 205 -8.77 17.99 -9.86
N THR A 206 -7.78 18.84 -10.14
CA THR A 206 -6.88 18.66 -11.30
C THR A 206 -5.77 17.66 -10.97
N ARG A 207 -5.15 17.06 -12.00
CA ARG A 207 -4.00 16.13 -11.84
C ARG A 207 -2.90 16.71 -10.93
N LYS A 208 -2.65 18.03 -11.03
CA LYS A 208 -1.69 18.74 -10.18
C LYS A 208 -2.13 18.77 -8.70
N LYS A 209 -3.39 19.13 -8.42
CA LYS A 209 -3.94 19.14 -7.05
C LYS A 209 -3.94 17.75 -6.43
N MET A 210 -4.23 16.71 -7.22
CA MET A 210 -4.14 15.33 -6.75
C MET A 210 -2.72 14.90 -6.43
N ALA A 211 -1.74 15.20 -7.29
CA ALA A 211 -0.35 14.89 -7.00
C ALA A 211 0.12 15.58 -5.71
N GLU A 212 -0.27 16.83 -5.49
CA GLU A 212 0.04 17.59 -4.28
C GLU A 212 -0.65 17.01 -3.05
N PHE A 213 -1.95 16.71 -3.13
CA PHE A 213 -2.69 16.06 -2.06
C PHE A 213 -2.05 14.74 -1.62
N ARG A 214 -1.77 13.86 -2.59
CA ARG A 214 -1.18 12.53 -2.35
C ARG A 214 0.20 12.65 -1.70
N LYS A 215 0.99 13.64 -2.14
CA LYS A 215 2.29 13.94 -1.56
C LYS A 215 2.16 14.42 -0.11
N ASN A 216 1.28 15.38 0.15
CA ASN A 216 1.09 15.93 1.48
C ASN A 216 0.54 14.87 2.44
N LEU A 217 -0.42 14.07 2.00
CA LEU A 217 -0.95 12.92 2.74
C LEU A 217 0.17 11.96 3.13
N PHE A 218 0.95 11.49 2.15
CA PHE A 218 2.04 10.55 2.41
C PHE A 218 3.09 11.11 3.37
N GLN A 219 3.54 12.35 3.13
CA GLN A 219 4.51 13.03 4.00
C GLN A 219 3.98 13.13 5.43
N LYS A 220 2.73 13.55 5.59
CA LYS A 220 2.11 13.71 6.90
C LYS A 220 2.00 12.38 7.65
N VAL A 221 1.60 11.29 6.98
CA VAL A 221 1.60 9.96 7.62
C VAL A 221 3.01 9.58 8.08
N CYS A 222 4.03 9.79 7.24
CA CYS A 222 5.41 9.46 7.58
C CYS A 222 5.97 10.29 8.75
N GLU A 223 5.51 11.53 8.92
CA GLU A 223 5.85 12.39 10.06
C GLU A 223 5.18 11.91 11.36
N LEU A 224 3.99 11.33 11.25
CA LEU A 224 3.20 10.89 12.42
C LEU A 224 3.54 9.47 12.89
N VAL A 225 4.03 8.60 12.00
CA VAL A 225 4.46 7.25 12.36
C VAL A 225 5.64 7.32 13.33
N GLN A 226 5.52 6.68 14.50
CA GLN A 226 6.55 6.70 15.53
C GLN A 226 7.78 5.87 15.15
N PRO A 227 8.97 6.23 15.67
CA PRO A 227 10.14 5.39 15.56
C PRO A 227 9.90 3.96 16.04
N GLY A 228 10.44 2.99 15.32
CA GLY A 228 10.19 1.57 15.50
C GLY A 228 8.92 1.06 14.82
N SER A 229 7.93 1.91 14.54
CA SER A 229 6.69 1.47 13.90
C SER A 229 6.87 1.16 12.41
N LEU A 230 6.02 0.28 11.90
CA LEU A 230 5.97 -0.15 10.50
C LEU A 230 4.88 0.61 9.75
N PHE A 231 5.19 1.10 8.55
CA PHE A 231 4.23 1.66 7.62
C PHE A 231 4.17 0.83 6.34
N LEU A 232 3.00 0.23 6.07
CA LEU A 232 2.70 -0.62 4.92
C LEU A 232 1.84 0.15 3.92
N LEU A 233 2.34 0.33 2.70
CA LEU A 233 1.61 0.95 1.60
C LEU A 233 1.49 -0.02 0.43
N LEU A 234 0.27 -0.40 0.07
CA LEU A 234 -0.03 -1.15 -1.15
C LEU A 234 -1.02 -0.34 -1.98
N ASP A 235 -0.68 0.03 -3.19
CA ASP A 235 -1.58 0.82 -4.04
C ASP A 235 -1.38 0.54 -5.53
N CYS A 236 -2.24 1.04 -6.41
CA CYS A 236 -2.08 0.86 -7.85
C CYS A 236 -0.82 1.58 -8.35
N PRO A 237 -0.04 0.97 -9.27
CA PRO A 237 1.17 1.57 -9.83
C PRO A 237 0.80 2.67 -10.82
N GLN A 238 0.45 3.85 -10.30
CA GLN A 238 0.32 5.05 -11.12
C GLN A 238 1.68 5.75 -11.15
N ASN A 239 2.18 6.14 -12.33
CA ASN A 239 3.52 6.72 -12.50
C ASN A 239 3.84 7.83 -11.49
N GLY A 240 2.86 8.66 -11.11
CA GLY A 240 3.06 9.73 -10.12
C GLY A 240 3.09 9.27 -8.65
N LEU A 241 2.51 8.11 -8.31
CA LEU A 241 2.48 7.59 -6.93
C LEU A 241 3.83 7.01 -6.51
N VAL A 242 4.47 6.27 -7.42
CA VAL A 242 5.82 5.71 -7.19
C VAL A 242 6.82 6.84 -6.93
N ASP A 243 6.69 7.95 -7.67
CA ASP A 243 7.48 9.17 -7.49
C ASP A 243 7.20 9.87 -6.15
N ILE A 244 5.93 9.92 -5.73
CA ILE A 244 5.52 10.58 -4.48
C ILE A 244 6.01 9.81 -3.25
N CYS A 245 5.86 8.48 -3.25
CA CYS A 245 6.07 7.64 -2.08
C CYS A 245 7.55 7.25 -1.87
N GLY A 246 8.49 8.13 -2.24
CA GLY A 246 9.93 7.93 -2.04
C GLY A 246 10.83 8.44 -3.16
N GLY A 247 10.24 8.92 -4.27
CA GLY A 247 10.95 9.05 -5.52
C GLY A 247 11.69 7.77 -5.89
N ASP A 248 12.55 7.90 -6.86
CA ASP A 248 13.46 6.89 -7.33
C ASP A 248 14.44 6.32 -6.29
N THR A 249 14.61 7.00 -5.16
CA THR A 249 15.53 6.64 -4.08
C THR A 249 14.87 5.82 -2.98
N GLY A 250 13.53 5.87 -2.87
CA GLY A 250 12.81 5.24 -1.75
C GLY A 250 13.14 5.80 -0.36
N LEU A 251 13.91 6.88 -0.27
CA LEU A 251 14.39 7.44 1.01
C LEU A 251 13.36 8.40 1.59
N ILE A 252 12.62 7.94 2.58
CA ILE A 252 11.93 8.81 3.54
C ILE A 252 12.93 9.08 4.68
N PRO A 253 13.12 10.34 5.11
CA PRO A 253 13.95 10.67 6.27
C PRO A 253 13.61 9.77 7.46
N GLU A 254 14.66 9.28 8.14
CA GLU A 254 14.52 8.49 9.37
C GLU A 254 13.65 7.25 9.16
N SER A 255 13.81 6.58 8.02
CA SER A 255 13.13 5.32 7.75
C SER A 255 14.05 4.36 7.04
N ARG A 256 13.85 3.09 7.34
CA ARG A 256 14.47 1.97 6.64
C ARG A 256 13.41 1.30 5.78
N THR A 257 13.60 1.33 4.47
CA THR A 257 12.77 0.56 3.53
C THR A 257 13.10 -0.92 3.69
N VAL A 258 12.09 -1.73 3.99
CA VAL A 258 12.19 -3.17 4.18
C VAL A 258 11.70 -3.94 2.96
N CYS A 259 10.66 -3.43 2.30
CA CYS A 259 10.10 -4.00 1.10
C CYS A 259 9.87 -2.88 0.09
N ASN A 260 10.24 -3.11 -1.17
CA ASN A 260 10.02 -2.18 -2.27
C ASN A 260 9.81 -2.95 -3.56
N GLU A 261 8.55 -3.11 -3.93
CA GLU A 261 8.10 -3.70 -5.18
C GLU A 261 7.37 -2.62 -5.97
N PRO A 262 8.04 -1.93 -6.92
CA PRO A 262 7.48 -0.78 -7.61
C PRO A 262 6.33 -1.15 -8.57
N GLU A 263 6.27 -2.40 -9.00
CA GLU A 263 5.22 -2.96 -9.83
C GLU A 263 5.15 -4.47 -9.58
N HIS A 264 3.96 -4.95 -9.25
CA HIS A 264 3.68 -6.33 -8.90
C HIS A 264 2.25 -6.69 -9.35
N SER A 265 2.15 -7.68 -10.22
CA SER A 265 0.87 -8.27 -10.63
C SER A 265 0.52 -9.41 -9.68
N HIS A 266 -0.20 -9.10 -8.60
CA HIS A 266 -0.64 -10.10 -7.64
C HIS A 266 -1.77 -10.92 -8.23
N LYS A 267 -1.70 -12.25 -8.14
CA LYS A 267 -2.75 -13.16 -8.62
C LYS A 267 -3.10 -14.17 -7.55
N LEU A 268 -4.39 -14.41 -7.36
CA LEU A 268 -4.87 -15.51 -6.54
C LEU A 268 -4.47 -16.84 -7.17
N ASP A 269 -4.10 -17.79 -6.32
CA ASP A 269 -3.81 -19.15 -6.77
C ASP A 269 -5.07 -19.84 -7.34
N SER A 270 -4.87 -20.81 -8.22
CA SER A 270 -5.98 -21.49 -8.91
C SER A 270 -6.92 -22.24 -7.96
N ALA A 271 -6.39 -22.75 -6.84
CA ALA A 271 -7.20 -23.46 -5.84
C ALA A 271 -8.12 -22.50 -5.08
N ALA A 272 -7.63 -21.31 -4.74
CA ALA A 272 -8.40 -20.23 -4.12
C ALA A 272 -9.49 -19.71 -5.07
N LEU A 273 -9.19 -19.53 -6.35
CA LEU A 273 -10.20 -19.15 -7.37
C LEU A 273 -11.32 -20.21 -7.48
N GLN A 274 -10.94 -21.48 -7.59
CA GLN A 274 -11.92 -22.58 -7.63
C GLN A 274 -12.75 -22.63 -6.34
N ARG A 275 -12.10 -22.45 -5.19
CA ARG A 275 -12.80 -22.50 -3.90
C ARG A 275 -13.76 -21.32 -3.74
N HIS A 276 -13.33 -20.10 -4.05
CA HIS A 276 -14.17 -18.91 -4.04
C HIS A 276 -15.39 -19.09 -4.96
N SER A 277 -15.17 -19.55 -6.20
CA SER A 277 -16.26 -19.83 -7.14
C SER A 277 -17.27 -20.82 -6.55
N ARG A 278 -16.81 -21.96 -6.01
CA ARG A 278 -17.70 -22.98 -5.41
C ARG A 278 -18.50 -22.45 -4.22
N LEU A 279 -17.89 -21.64 -3.35
CA LEU A 279 -18.56 -21.07 -2.18
C LEU A 279 -19.68 -20.11 -2.57
N TYR A 280 -19.42 -19.24 -3.55
CA TYR A 280 -20.34 -18.16 -3.90
C TYR A 280 -21.29 -18.47 -5.07
N ASP A 281 -21.09 -19.56 -5.81
CA ASP A 281 -21.90 -19.89 -6.98
C ASP A 281 -23.42 -19.89 -6.68
N LYS A 282 -23.80 -20.52 -5.56
CA LYS A 282 -25.20 -20.56 -5.10
C LYS A 282 -25.75 -19.18 -4.70
N LEU A 283 -24.89 -18.28 -4.24
CA LEU A 283 -25.30 -16.95 -3.76
C LEU A 283 -25.38 -15.94 -4.91
N PHE A 284 -24.40 -15.92 -5.81
CA PHE A 284 -24.23 -14.84 -6.78
C PHE A 284 -24.22 -15.26 -8.25
N ARG A 285 -24.38 -16.56 -8.56
CA ARG A 285 -24.50 -17.09 -9.94
C ARG A 285 -23.37 -16.61 -10.87
N SER A 286 -22.13 -17.00 -10.56
CA SER A 286 -20.94 -16.65 -11.34
C SER A 286 -20.65 -15.14 -11.48
N ALA A 287 -21.02 -14.33 -10.48
CA ALA A 287 -20.67 -12.92 -10.46
C ALA A 287 -19.15 -12.69 -10.47
N ASN A 288 -18.69 -11.70 -11.24
CA ASN A 288 -17.27 -11.37 -11.31
C ASN A 288 -16.70 -10.88 -9.98
N TYR A 289 -15.51 -11.34 -9.66
CA TYR A 289 -14.67 -10.92 -8.54
C TYR A 289 -13.24 -10.66 -9.06
N ASN A 290 -12.42 -9.93 -8.30
CA ASN A 290 -11.05 -9.66 -8.71
C ASN A 290 -10.17 -10.86 -8.38
N SER A 291 -9.61 -11.48 -9.42
CA SER A 291 -8.63 -12.57 -9.31
C SER A 291 -7.18 -12.08 -9.31
N SER A 292 -6.98 -10.82 -9.69
CA SER A 292 -5.66 -10.20 -9.77
C SER A 292 -5.71 -8.71 -9.47
N LEU A 293 -4.58 -8.16 -9.04
CA LEU A 293 -4.38 -6.74 -8.77
C LEU A 293 -3.00 -6.32 -9.26
N GLU A 294 -2.96 -5.23 -10.02
CA GLU A 294 -1.70 -4.52 -10.29
C GLU A 294 -1.44 -3.57 -9.12
N LEU A 295 -0.32 -3.77 -8.44
CA LEU A 295 0.03 -3.05 -7.22
C LEU A 295 1.49 -2.61 -7.28
N PHE A 296 1.81 -1.59 -6.50
CA PHE A 296 3.13 -1.42 -5.93
C PHE A 296 3.01 -1.63 -4.43
N ALA A 297 4.05 -2.20 -3.82
CA ALA A 297 4.11 -2.45 -2.39
C ALA A 297 5.39 -1.84 -1.82
N ARG A 298 5.23 -1.02 -0.79
CA ARG A 298 6.35 -0.48 -0.03
C ARG A 298 6.12 -0.58 1.46
N VAL A 299 7.17 -0.95 2.17
CA VAL A 299 7.14 -1.09 3.62
C VAL A 299 8.34 -0.40 4.23
N TRP A 300 8.08 0.46 5.19
CA TRP A 300 9.09 1.17 5.94
C TRP A 300 9.01 0.82 7.42
N ILE A 301 10.17 0.84 8.07
CA ILE A 301 10.27 0.92 9.53
C ILE A 301 10.84 2.30 9.83
N LYS A 302 10.11 3.12 10.60
CA LYS A 302 10.62 4.41 11.06
C LYS A 302 11.78 4.15 12.03
N THR A 303 12.88 4.88 11.88
CA THR A 303 14.08 4.75 12.73
C THR A 303 14.23 6.00 13.59
N GLU A 304 14.91 5.86 14.74
CA GLU A 304 15.34 7.03 15.54
C GLU A 304 16.56 7.72 14.92
N GLU A 305 17.27 7.04 14.02
CA GLU A 305 18.46 7.60 13.38
C GLU A 305 18.09 8.85 12.59
N PRO A 306 18.81 9.98 12.81
CA PRO A 306 18.60 11.20 12.05
C PRO A 306 18.76 10.91 10.55
N PRO A 307 18.13 11.73 9.68
CA PRO A 307 18.24 11.53 8.24
C PRO A 307 19.70 11.36 7.86
N LEU A 308 19.98 10.25 7.18
CA LEU A 308 21.28 9.87 6.63
C LEU A 308 22.10 11.12 6.33
N THR A 309 23.19 11.30 7.08
CA THR A 309 24.13 12.41 6.87
C THR A 309 24.51 12.48 5.39
N ASP A 310 24.92 13.65 4.90
CA ASP A 310 25.31 13.83 3.50
C ASP A 310 26.23 12.69 3.02
N SER A 311 27.07 12.10 3.88
CA SER A 311 27.91 10.93 3.59
C SER A 311 27.20 9.68 3.08
N VAL A 312 26.01 9.31 3.61
CA VAL A 312 25.30 8.09 3.21
C VAL A 312 24.40 8.37 2.00
N PHE A 313 23.82 9.57 1.93
CA PHE A 313 23.16 10.06 0.72
C PHE A 313 24.15 10.09 -0.46
N LEU A 314 25.39 10.56 -0.21
CA LEU A 314 26.51 10.48 -1.14
C LEU A 314 26.75 9.03 -1.51
N LYS A 315 26.99 8.11 -0.55
CA LYS A 315 27.25 6.70 -0.84
C LYS A 315 26.17 6.03 -1.70
N ALA A 316 24.90 6.34 -1.48
CA ALA A 316 23.78 5.86 -2.29
C ALA A 316 23.78 6.46 -3.71
N ILE A 317 24.06 7.76 -3.85
CA ILE A 317 24.24 8.42 -5.15
C ILE A 317 25.43 7.85 -5.90
N CYS A 318 26.55 7.63 -5.21
CA CYS A 318 27.76 7.07 -5.76
C CYS A 318 27.51 5.64 -6.26
N GLY A 319 26.73 4.84 -5.53
CA GLY A 319 26.26 3.53 -5.99
C GLY A 319 25.47 3.62 -7.31
N LYS A 320 24.46 4.51 -7.37
CA LYS A 320 23.69 4.74 -8.60
C LYS A 320 24.56 5.24 -9.77
N TYR A 321 25.56 6.08 -9.48
CA TYR A 321 26.51 6.56 -10.47
C TYR A 321 27.42 5.45 -10.99
N GLU A 322 27.91 4.56 -10.12
CA GLU A 322 28.74 3.43 -10.56
C GLU A 322 27.94 2.44 -11.40
N ASP A 323 26.67 2.20 -11.08
CA ASP A 323 25.78 1.37 -11.91
C ASP A 323 25.49 2.03 -13.27
N PHE A 324 25.23 3.34 -13.28
CA PHE A 324 25.12 4.14 -14.51
C PHE A 324 26.39 4.02 -15.36
N LYS A 325 27.58 4.17 -14.75
CA LYS A 325 28.88 4.06 -15.41
C LYS A 325 29.10 2.67 -16.01
N LYS A 326 28.77 1.60 -15.27
CA LYS A 326 28.81 0.21 -15.79
C LYS A 326 27.89 0.03 -17.00
N ARG A 327 26.65 0.52 -16.95
CA ARG A 327 25.72 0.50 -18.09
C ARG A 327 26.26 1.26 -19.30
N LEU A 328 26.89 2.41 -19.07
CA LEU A 328 27.47 3.24 -20.12
C LEU A 328 28.67 2.56 -20.80
N ILE A 329 29.51 1.87 -20.02
CA ILE A 329 30.62 1.04 -20.53
C ILE A 329 30.09 -0.14 -21.36
N LEU A 330 29.06 -0.85 -20.88
CA LEU A 330 28.41 -1.95 -21.61
C LEU A 330 27.83 -1.47 -22.95
N LYS A 331 27.12 -0.34 -22.97
CA LYS A 331 26.61 0.28 -24.20
C LYS A 331 27.75 0.69 -25.16
N LYS A 332 28.89 1.16 -24.64
CA LYS A 332 30.07 1.50 -25.47
C LYS A 332 30.71 0.26 -26.08
N LYS A 333 30.83 -0.84 -25.32
CA LYS A 333 31.33 -2.14 -25.83
C LYS A 333 30.44 -2.67 -26.95
N ALA A 334 29.12 -2.65 -26.75
CA ALA A 334 28.14 -3.09 -27.77
C ALA A 334 28.18 -2.24 -29.06
N ARG A 335 28.46 -0.93 -28.94
CA ARG A 335 28.60 -0.02 -30.11
C ARG A 335 29.97 -0.13 -30.78
N SER A 336 31.03 -0.39 -30.04
CA SER A 336 32.39 -0.53 -30.61
C SER A 336 32.54 -1.82 -31.43
N SER A 337 31.73 -2.84 -31.16
CA SER A 337 31.57 -4.01 -32.04
C SER A 337 30.85 -3.70 -33.36
N GLN A 338 30.22 -2.52 -33.51
CA GLN A 338 29.50 -2.11 -34.72
C GLN A 338 30.15 -0.94 -35.48
N LEU A 339 30.96 -0.10 -34.85
CA LEU A 339 31.70 0.98 -35.52
C LEU A 339 33.07 1.19 -34.89
N GLN A 340 34.13 0.87 -35.62
CA GLN A 340 35.45 1.42 -35.36
C GLN A 340 35.49 2.88 -35.85
N ARG A 341 36.01 3.78 -34.99
CA ARG A 341 36.22 5.23 -35.17
C ARG A 341 35.07 6.14 -34.71
N SER A 342 34.98 6.35 -33.39
CA SER A 342 34.82 7.72 -32.86
C SER A 342 35.45 7.82 -31.47
N GLY A 343 36.38 8.77 -31.32
CA GLY A 343 37.14 9.01 -30.10
C GLY A 343 36.35 9.73 -29.00
N ASP A 344 36.87 9.58 -27.77
CA ASP A 344 36.70 10.25 -26.47
C ASP A 344 35.62 11.32 -26.15
N SER A 345 34.63 11.60 -26.99
CA SER A 345 33.58 12.60 -26.68
C SER A 345 32.59 12.14 -25.61
N ALA A 346 32.49 10.84 -25.33
CA ALA A 346 31.51 10.27 -24.41
C ALA A 346 31.76 10.63 -22.93
N THR A 347 33.02 10.87 -22.52
CA THR A 347 33.34 11.31 -21.15
C THR A 347 33.02 12.79 -20.94
N LYS A 348 32.94 13.61 -21.99
CA LYS A 348 32.53 15.02 -21.83
C LYS A 348 31.03 15.18 -21.57
N ASN A 349 30.20 14.16 -21.85
CA ASN A 349 28.74 14.28 -21.78
C ASN A 349 28.04 13.42 -20.71
N TRP A 350 28.79 12.83 -19.76
CA TRP A 350 28.18 11.98 -18.72
C TRP A 350 27.19 12.73 -17.84
N LYS A 351 27.42 14.02 -17.56
CA LYS A 351 26.53 14.83 -16.71
C LYS A 351 25.16 14.99 -17.33
N GLN A 352 25.10 15.20 -18.64
CA GLN A 352 23.86 15.41 -19.37
C GLN A 352 23.11 14.07 -19.50
N LEU A 353 23.81 12.98 -19.80
CA LEU A 353 23.23 11.64 -19.83
C LEU A 353 22.71 11.18 -18.46
N PHE A 354 23.48 11.41 -17.40
CA PHE A 354 23.08 11.13 -16.03
C PHE A 354 21.92 12.02 -15.59
N ALA A 355 21.93 13.30 -15.95
CA ALA A 355 20.82 14.22 -15.67
C ALA A 355 19.54 13.79 -16.39
N THR A 356 19.62 13.35 -17.64
CA THR A 356 18.48 12.81 -18.39
C THR A 356 17.97 11.53 -17.75
N GLU A 357 18.84 10.56 -17.47
CA GLU A 357 18.45 9.31 -16.83
C GLU A 357 17.82 9.55 -15.45
N MET A 358 18.41 10.41 -14.62
CA MET A 358 17.83 10.76 -13.32
C MET A 358 16.51 11.54 -13.45
N LYS A 359 16.37 12.38 -14.48
CA LYS A 359 15.12 13.09 -14.76
C LYS A 359 14.02 12.14 -15.21
N ASP A 360 14.34 11.18 -16.08
CA ASP A 360 13.43 10.12 -16.52
C ASP A 360 13.03 9.23 -15.34
N SER A 361 13.94 9.09 -14.38
CA SER A 361 13.72 8.43 -13.10
C SER A 361 13.06 9.35 -12.05
N GLY A 362 12.42 10.45 -12.45
CA GLY A 362 11.62 11.30 -11.56
C GLY A 362 12.39 12.26 -10.64
N TRP A 363 13.71 12.39 -10.76
CA TRP A 363 14.48 13.34 -9.94
C TRP A 363 14.21 14.79 -10.37
N ASN A 364 14.04 15.68 -9.39
CA ASN A 364 13.95 17.10 -9.66
C ASN A 364 15.33 17.73 -9.94
N ARG A 365 15.34 18.89 -10.62
CA ARG A 365 16.56 19.60 -11.04
C ARG A 365 17.51 19.91 -9.88
N LYS A 366 17.00 20.21 -8.68
CA LYS A 366 17.81 20.51 -7.49
C LYS A 366 18.56 19.26 -7.01
N LYS A 367 17.88 18.11 -6.93
CA LYS A 367 18.48 16.82 -6.55
C LYS A 367 19.52 16.36 -7.59
N ILE A 368 19.21 16.48 -8.88
CA ILE A 368 20.14 16.14 -9.97
C ILE A 368 21.43 16.96 -9.86
N ARG A 369 21.31 18.27 -9.66
CA ARG A 369 22.49 19.14 -9.45
C ARG A 369 23.30 18.72 -8.21
N LYS A 370 22.63 18.47 -7.08
CA LYS A 370 23.31 18.01 -5.84
C LYS A 370 24.05 16.69 -6.08
N ALA A 371 23.47 15.74 -6.81
CA ALA A 371 24.09 14.46 -7.16
C ALA A 371 25.27 14.60 -8.12
N ILE A 372 25.17 15.47 -9.13
CA ILE A 372 26.29 15.73 -10.05
C ILE A 372 27.46 16.37 -9.29
N THR A 373 27.20 17.40 -8.48
CA THR A 373 28.24 18.06 -7.67
C THR A 373 28.89 17.10 -6.67
N ALA A 374 28.09 16.21 -6.07
CA ALA A 374 28.58 15.14 -5.20
C ALA A 374 29.58 14.21 -5.91
N VAL A 375 29.18 13.66 -7.07
CA VAL A 375 30.02 12.77 -7.88
C VAL A 375 31.28 13.49 -8.36
N GLU A 376 31.16 14.75 -8.78
CA GLU A 376 32.32 15.57 -9.20
C GLU A 376 33.35 15.71 -8.09
N ARG A 377 32.92 16.00 -6.86
CA ARG A 377 33.83 16.11 -5.70
C ARG A 377 34.56 14.79 -5.45
N GLU A 378 33.84 13.67 -5.48
CA GLU A 378 34.44 12.35 -5.25
C GLU A 378 35.43 11.95 -6.36
N VAL A 379 35.13 12.26 -7.62
CA VAL A 379 36.03 12.01 -8.76
C VAL A 379 37.30 12.84 -8.63
N ILE A 380 37.18 14.12 -8.24
CA ILE A 380 38.34 14.99 -8.01
C ILE A 380 39.18 14.47 -6.85
N GLU A 381 38.58 14.07 -5.73
CA GLU A 381 39.30 13.50 -4.58
C GLU A 381 40.01 12.19 -4.93
N LYS A 382 39.38 11.31 -5.74
CA LYS A 382 40.01 10.07 -6.22
C LYS A 382 41.16 10.31 -7.19
N SER A 383 41.13 11.39 -7.99
CA SER A 383 42.23 11.73 -8.91
C SER A 383 43.47 12.33 -8.24
N LYS A 384 43.35 12.73 -6.96
CA LYS A 384 44.46 13.27 -6.16
C LYS A 384 45.22 12.19 -5.37
N LYS A 385 44.68 10.97 -5.32
CA LYS A 385 45.31 9.78 -4.74
C LYS A 385 45.88 8.93 -5.87
#